data_AF-A0A965X6N6-F1
#
_entry.id   AF-A0A965X6N6-F1
#
_cell.length_a   1.000
_cell.length_b   1.000
_cell.length_c   1.000
_cell.angle_alpha   90.00
_cell.angle_beta   90.00
_cell.angle_gamma   90.00
#
_symmetry.space_group_name_H-M   'P 1'
#
loop_
_entity.id
_entity.type
_entity.pdbx_description
1 polymer ?
#
loop_
_entity_poly.entity_id
_entity_poly.type
_entity_poly.pdbx_seq_one_letter_code
_entity_poly.pdbx_strand_id
1 'polypeptide(L)'
;VPQNGEKPPLFGQGVLTDDEIGDLLVRGKELVQWYKDLEDYALNALLNGQQIPGWKAVAGRSNRAFSDQDAAIAAVIAAGYDEALVYDRKPKTLTALEQLMGKTEFKDKLGSYVIKPVGKPTLAPMTDSREAYNPAAADFAEVGANG
;
A
#
# COMPACT_ATOMS: atom_id res chain seq x y z
N VAL A 1 -27.63 0.14 3.96
CA VAL A 1 -26.97 -0.25 5.23
C VAL A 1 -27.92 -1.19 5.97
N PRO A 2 -27.49 -2.38 6.44
CA PRO A 2 -28.36 -3.26 7.22
C PRO A 2 -28.91 -2.48 8.41
N GLN A 3 -30.25 -2.48 8.57
CA GLN A 3 -30.97 -1.58 9.48
C GLN A 3 -31.07 -2.09 10.92
N ASN A 4 -30.55 -3.27 11.25
CA ASN A 4 -30.54 -3.79 12.61
C ASN A 4 -29.14 -4.31 12.89
N GLY A 5 -28.62 -4.08 14.10
CA GLY A 5 -27.26 -4.45 14.55
C GLY A 5 -26.92 -5.95 14.57
N GLU A 6 -27.55 -6.75 13.71
CA GLU A 6 -27.11 -8.09 13.38
C GLU A 6 -25.82 -8.00 12.57
N LYS A 7 -24.78 -8.57 13.16
CA LYS A 7 -23.48 -8.78 12.53
C LYS A 7 -23.73 -9.47 11.18
N PRO A 8 -23.20 -8.95 10.05
CA PRO A 8 -23.37 -9.61 8.76
C PRO A 8 -22.96 -11.09 8.88
N PRO A 9 -23.69 -12.02 8.26
CA PRO A 9 -23.34 -13.44 8.32
C PRO A 9 -21.89 -13.62 7.85
N LEU A 10 -21.11 -14.36 8.64
CA LEU A 10 -19.74 -14.69 8.29
C LEU A 10 -19.77 -15.45 6.96
N PHE A 11 -19.17 -14.84 5.93
CA PHE A 11 -19.12 -15.38 4.57
C PHE A 11 -18.65 -16.85 4.59
N GLY A 12 -19.44 -17.77 4.03
CA GLY A 12 -19.09 -19.21 3.94
C GLY A 12 -20.12 -20.22 4.46
N GLN A 13 -21.29 -19.79 4.96
CA GLN A 13 -22.36 -20.71 5.42
C GLN A 13 -23.49 -20.96 4.40
N GLY A 14 -23.28 -20.64 3.12
CA GLY A 14 -24.22 -21.00 2.05
C GLY A 14 -25.50 -20.17 1.94
N VAL A 15 -25.47 -18.91 2.40
CA VAL A 15 -26.66 -18.02 2.41
C VAL A 15 -26.70 -17.05 1.21
N LEU A 16 -25.61 -16.89 0.47
CA LEU A 16 -25.51 -15.96 -0.67
C LEU A 16 -25.13 -16.71 -1.94
N THR A 17 -25.77 -16.36 -3.05
CA THR A 17 -25.41 -16.80 -4.40
C THR A 17 -24.23 -16.00 -4.96
N ASP A 18 -23.54 -16.52 -5.99
CA ASP A 18 -22.39 -15.84 -6.61
C ASP A 18 -22.77 -14.49 -7.22
N ASP A 19 -23.98 -14.38 -7.78
CA ASP A 19 -24.53 -13.12 -8.29
C ASP A 19 -24.73 -12.10 -7.14
N GLU A 20 -25.29 -12.55 -6.01
CA GLU A 20 -25.44 -11.69 -4.82
C GLU A 20 -24.09 -11.25 -4.25
N ILE A 21 -23.06 -12.11 -4.30
CA ILE A 21 -21.69 -11.75 -3.93
C ILE A 21 -21.15 -10.64 -4.85
N GLY A 22 -21.33 -10.78 -6.17
CA GLY A 22 -20.93 -9.77 -7.15
C GLY A 22 -21.58 -8.41 -6.88
N ASP A 23 -22.91 -8.38 -6.68
CA ASP A 23 -23.66 -7.17 -6.38
C ASP A 23 -23.26 -6.53 -5.04
N LEU A 24 -22.95 -7.35 -4.03
CA LEU A 24 -22.45 -6.86 -2.74
C LEU A 24 -21.06 -6.26 -2.85
N LEU A 25 -20.16 -6.78 -3.69
CA LEU A 25 -18.84 -6.21 -3.92
C LEU A 25 -18.92 -4.82 -4.56
N VAL A 26 -19.85 -4.61 -5.49
CA VAL A 26 -20.09 -3.29 -6.11
C VAL A 26 -20.61 -2.30 -5.07
N ARG A 27 -21.70 -2.65 -4.37
CA ARG A 27 -22.29 -1.80 -3.32
C ARG A 27 -21.32 -1.54 -2.16
N GLY A 28 -20.48 -2.52 -1.83
CA GLY A 28 -19.46 -2.40 -0.80
C GLY A 28 -18.42 -1.33 -1.12
N LYS A 29 -17.99 -1.22 -2.39
CA LYS A 29 -17.07 -0.16 -2.82
C LYS A 29 -17.69 1.23 -2.66
N GLU A 30 -18.94 1.40 -3.07
CA GLU A 30 -19.68 2.66 -2.91
C GLU A 30 -19.84 3.04 -1.43
N LEU A 31 -20.17 2.06 -0.58
CA LEU A 31 -20.30 2.28 0.86
C LEU A 31 -18.98 2.72 1.50
N VAL A 32 -17.86 2.09 1.12
CA VAL A 32 -16.53 2.49 1.59
C VAL A 32 -16.19 3.91 1.14
N GLN A 33 -16.52 4.28 -0.10
CA GLN A 33 -16.30 5.63 -0.58
C GLN A 33 -17.16 6.65 0.18
N TRP A 34 -18.46 6.40 0.31
CA TRP A 34 -19.37 7.26 1.07
C TRP A 34 -18.93 7.44 2.52
N TYR A 35 -18.44 6.36 3.16
CA TYR A 35 -17.93 6.43 4.52
C TYR A 35 -16.68 7.33 4.63
N LYS A 36 -15.76 7.27 3.65
CA LYS A 36 -14.62 8.20 3.59
C LYS A 36 -15.08 9.64 3.38
N ASP A 37 -16.05 9.86 2.49
CA ASP A 37 -16.61 11.20 2.27
C ASP A 37 -17.25 11.76 3.56
N LEU A 38 -17.88 10.90 4.36
CA LEU A 38 -18.43 11.25 5.68
C LEU A 38 -17.32 11.60 6.69
N GLU A 39 -16.23 10.84 6.72
CA GLU A 39 -15.05 11.14 7.56
C GLU A 39 -14.45 12.50 7.18
N ASP A 40 -14.27 12.76 5.88
CA ASP A 40 -13.72 14.02 5.36
C ASP A 40 -14.64 15.20 5.68
N TYR A 41 -15.95 15.05 5.48
CA TYR A 41 -16.93 16.06 5.87
C TYR A 41 -16.84 16.36 7.38
N ALA A 42 -16.82 15.31 8.20
CA ALA A 42 -16.81 15.46 9.65
C ALA A 42 -15.55 16.18 10.14
N LEU A 43 -14.39 15.81 9.60
CA LEU A 43 -13.13 16.48 9.88
C LEU A 43 -13.18 17.96 9.49
N ASN A 44 -13.63 18.28 8.28
CA ASN A 44 -13.73 19.66 7.80
C ASN A 44 -14.69 20.50 8.64
N ALA A 45 -15.86 19.96 8.99
CA ALA A 45 -16.82 20.64 9.85
C ALA A 45 -16.22 20.99 11.23
N LEU A 46 -15.52 20.03 11.85
CA LEU A 46 -14.83 20.23 13.12
C LEU A 46 -13.70 21.27 13.02
N LEU A 47 -12.93 21.26 11.92
CA LEU A 47 -11.88 22.27 11.66
C LEU A 47 -12.46 23.67 11.43
N ASN A 48 -13.67 23.78 10.88
CA ASN A 48 -14.40 25.03 10.71
C ASN A 48 -15.15 25.49 11.97
N GLY A 49 -14.93 24.82 13.11
CA GLY A 49 -15.51 25.19 14.40
C GLY A 49 -16.95 24.69 14.64
N GLN A 50 -17.50 23.85 13.76
CA GLN A 50 -18.77 23.18 14.00
C GLN A 50 -18.58 22.02 14.99
N GLN A 51 -19.67 21.53 15.59
CA GLN A 51 -19.66 20.39 16.48
C GLN A 51 -20.32 19.17 15.83
N ILE A 52 -19.71 17.99 16.01
CA ILE A 52 -20.30 16.70 15.64
C ILE A 52 -20.35 15.84 16.90
N PRO A 53 -21.55 15.47 17.41
CA PRO A 53 -21.68 14.69 18.63
C PRO A 53 -20.87 13.39 18.58
N GLY A 54 -20.07 13.15 19.63
CA GLY A 54 -19.23 11.96 19.75
C GLY A 54 -17.89 12.02 19.01
N TRP A 55 -17.61 13.10 18.26
CA TRP A 55 -16.38 13.24 17.47
C TRP A 55 -15.63 14.52 17.81
N LYS A 56 -14.30 14.48 17.64
CA LYS A 56 -13.41 15.64 17.77
C LYS A 56 -12.28 15.55 16.76
N ALA A 57 -11.82 16.69 16.25
CA ALA A 57 -10.56 16.75 15.51
C ALA A 57 -9.42 16.72 16.52
N VAL A 58 -8.41 15.89 16.25
CA VAL A 58 -7.18 15.80 17.05
C VAL A 58 -5.99 16.02 16.15
N ALA A 59 -4.91 16.56 16.71
CA ALA A 59 -3.64 16.56 16.01
C ALA A 59 -3.26 15.11 15.67
N GLY A 60 -2.86 14.88 14.42
CA GLY A 60 -2.29 13.61 14.01
C GLY A 60 -1.06 13.28 14.86
N ARG A 61 -0.61 12.02 14.80
CA ARG A 61 0.61 11.60 15.49
C ARG A 61 1.79 12.43 14.97
N SER A 62 2.37 13.24 15.85
CA SER A 62 3.64 13.90 15.55
C SER A 62 4.78 12.88 15.57
N ASN A 63 5.66 12.94 14.58
CA ASN A 63 6.92 12.22 14.58
C ASN A 63 8.04 13.19 14.97
N ARG A 64 8.96 12.71 15.82
CA ARG A 64 10.17 13.47 16.15
C ARG A 64 11.05 13.58 14.90
N ALA A 65 11.53 14.78 14.62
CA ALA A 65 12.45 15.07 13.52
C ALA A 65 13.56 16.00 14.04
N PHE A 66 14.72 15.97 13.39
CA PHE A 66 15.77 16.97 13.65
C PHE A 66 15.33 18.32 13.07
N SER A 67 15.55 19.40 13.83
CA SER A 67 15.34 20.77 13.33
C SER A 67 16.37 21.18 12.29
N ASP A 68 17.58 20.65 12.43
CA ASP A 68 18.69 20.75 11.49
C ASP A 68 19.40 19.40 11.53
N GLN A 69 19.30 18.66 10.43
CA GLN A 69 19.84 17.31 10.34
C GLN A 69 21.38 17.31 10.33
N ASP A 70 22.01 18.30 9.70
CA ASP A 70 23.46 18.35 9.57
C ASP A 70 24.10 18.73 10.92
N ALA A 71 23.51 19.71 11.62
CA ALA A 71 23.95 20.07 12.97
C ALA A 71 23.78 18.90 13.95
N ALA A 72 22.67 18.15 13.84
CA ALA A 72 22.44 16.97 14.67
C ALA A 72 23.46 15.86 14.40
N ILE A 73 23.77 15.58 13.14
CA ILE A 73 24.79 14.58 12.75
C ILE A 73 26.17 15.02 13.23
N ALA A 74 26.55 16.28 13.05
CA ALA A 74 27.82 16.80 13.54
C ALA A 74 27.96 16.67 15.07
N ALA A 75 26.87 16.91 15.82
CA ALA A 75 26.85 16.71 17.27
C ALA A 75 27.01 15.23 17.67
N VAL A 76 26.44 14.30 16.90
CA VAL A 76 26.61 12.85 17.11
C VAL A 76 28.05 12.42 16.85
N ILE A 77 28.67 12.89 15.76
CA ILE A 77 30.06 12.60 15.45
C ILE A 77 30.99 13.21 16.52
N ALA A 78 30.74 14.46 16.94
CA ALA A 78 31.49 15.11 18.02
C ALA A 78 31.34 14.41 19.38
N ALA A 79 30.22 13.71 19.61
CA ALA A 79 29.99 12.88 20.79
C ALA A 79 30.75 11.53 20.75
N GLY A 80 31.52 11.27 19.68
CA GLY A 80 32.41 10.11 19.57
C GLY A 80 31.77 8.89 18.90
N TYR A 81 30.60 9.04 18.29
CA TYR A 81 30.02 7.97 17.46
C TYR A 81 30.69 7.95 16.09
N ASP A 82 31.03 6.75 15.62
CA ASP A 82 31.59 6.54 14.28
C ASP A 82 30.57 6.97 13.21
N GLU A 83 31.00 7.81 12.27
CA GLU A 83 30.21 8.29 11.15
C GLU A 83 29.60 7.13 10.33
N ALA A 84 30.30 6.00 10.21
CA ALA A 84 29.79 4.81 9.54
C ALA A 84 28.55 4.19 10.24
N LEU A 85 28.36 4.45 11.54
CA LEU A 85 27.19 4.04 12.31
C LEU A 85 26.07 5.09 12.31
N VAL A 86 26.36 6.33 11.89
CA VAL A 86 25.37 7.41 11.82
C VAL A 86 24.53 7.31 10.55
N TYR A 87 25.09 6.76 9.47
CA TYR A 87 24.43 6.62 8.18
C TYR A 87 24.09 5.17 7.84
N ASP A 88 22.83 4.93 7.50
CA ASP A 88 22.41 3.68 6.87
C ASP A 88 22.83 3.66 5.39
N ARG A 89 23.77 2.79 5.02
CA ARG A 89 24.05 2.50 3.60
C ARG A 89 22.99 1.58 3.04
N LYS A 90 22.04 2.14 2.27
CA LYS A 90 21.03 1.37 1.54
C LYS A 90 21.46 1.13 0.09
N PRO A 91 21.31 -0.10 -0.43
CA PRO A 91 21.49 -0.37 -1.86
C PRO A 91 20.60 0.53 -2.72
N LYS A 92 21.11 0.94 -3.88
CA LYS A 92 20.30 1.67 -4.87
C LYS A 92 19.17 0.77 -5.36
N THR A 93 18.03 1.39 -5.68
CA THR A 93 16.92 0.67 -6.30
C THR A 93 17.30 0.14 -7.68
N LEU A 94 16.56 -0.86 -8.16
CA LEU A 94 16.75 -1.44 -9.49
C LEU A 94 16.79 -0.35 -10.57
N THR A 95 15.81 0.56 -10.55
CA THR A 95 15.73 1.68 -11.50
C THR A 95 16.94 2.62 -11.41
N ALA A 96 17.43 2.91 -10.20
CA ALA A 96 18.59 3.77 -10.04
C ALA A 96 19.89 3.09 -10.52
N LEU A 97 20.01 1.77 -10.38
CA LEU A 97 21.12 0.99 -10.94
C LEU A 97 21.03 0.92 -12.48
N GLU A 98 19.84 0.71 -13.04
CA GLU A 98 19.62 0.71 -14.49
C GLU A 98 19.94 2.08 -15.12
N GLN A 99 19.60 3.18 -14.45
CA GLN A 99 19.98 4.53 -14.88
C GLN A 99 21.49 4.77 -14.78
N LEU A 100 22.13 4.28 -13.72
CA LEU A 100 23.56 4.47 -13.48
C LEU A 100 24.44 3.73 -14.49
N MET A 101 24.08 2.48 -14.80
CA MET A 101 24.87 1.60 -15.67
C MET A 101 24.38 1.59 -17.13
N GLY A 102 23.17 2.10 -17.37
CA GLY A 102 22.49 1.99 -18.66
C GLY A 102 21.88 0.61 -18.90
N LYS A 103 20.84 0.57 -19.74
CA LYS A 103 20.01 -0.64 -19.96
C LYS A 103 20.80 -1.85 -20.43
N THR A 104 21.80 -1.64 -21.30
CA THR A 104 22.60 -2.71 -21.90
C THR A 104 23.48 -3.39 -20.85
N GLU A 105 24.24 -2.59 -20.09
CA GLU A 105 25.13 -3.12 -19.04
C GLU A 105 24.34 -3.68 -17.86
N PHE A 106 23.24 -3.03 -17.48
CA PHE A 106 22.32 -3.54 -16.47
C PHE A 106 21.79 -4.92 -16.85
N LYS A 107 21.32 -5.10 -18.09
CA LYS A 107 20.83 -6.40 -18.57
C LYS A 107 21.94 -7.45 -18.60
N ASP A 108 23.14 -7.10 -19.07
CA ASP A 108 24.29 -8.01 -19.16
C ASP A 108 24.79 -8.47 -17.77
N LYS A 109 24.90 -7.53 -16.82
CA LYS A 109 25.52 -7.81 -15.51
C LYS A 109 24.52 -8.22 -14.43
N LEU A 110 23.34 -7.61 -14.43
CA LEU A 110 22.36 -7.75 -13.34
C LEU A 110 21.10 -8.51 -13.76
N GLY A 111 20.91 -8.79 -15.07
CA GLY A 111 19.70 -9.42 -15.59
C GLY A 111 19.38 -10.78 -14.94
N SER A 112 20.39 -11.61 -14.66
CA SER A 112 20.24 -12.90 -13.97
C SER A 112 19.83 -12.79 -12.50
N TYR A 113 19.95 -11.60 -11.91
CA TYR A 113 19.56 -11.33 -10.52
C TYR A 113 18.24 -10.57 -10.41
N VAL A 114 17.58 -10.29 -11.54
CA VAL A 114 16.30 -9.57 -11.60
C VAL A 114 15.18 -10.55 -11.89
N ILE A 115 14.33 -10.78 -10.89
CA ILE A 115 13.06 -11.48 -11.07
C ILE A 115 11.93 -10.47 -11.18
N LYS A 116 10.97 -10.73 -12.08
CA LYS A 116 9.69 -10.03 -12.12
C LYS A 116 8.63 -10.99 -11.57
N PRO A 117 8.39 -11.01 -10.26
CA PRO A 117 7.39 -11.90 -9.69
C PRO A 117 6.02 -11.53 -10.24
N VAL A 118 5.18 -12.54 -10.44
CA VAL A 118 3.78 -12.32 -10.79
C VAL A 118 3.12 -11.55 -9.64
N GLY A 119 2.40 -10.48 -9.98
CA GLY A 119 1.72 -9.67 -8.98
C GLY A 119 0.67 -10.49 -8.22
N LYS A 120 0.49 -10.20 -6.93
CA LYS A 120 -0.53 -10.88 -6.12
C LYS A 120 -1.93 -10.70 -6.75
N PRO A 121 -2.75 -11.78 -6.85
CA PRO A 121 -4.11 -11.67 -7.35
C PRO A 121 -4.92 -10.65 -6.55
N THR A 122 -5.76 -9.89 -7.24
CA THR A 122 -6.66 -8.92 -6.63
C THR A 122 -8.01 -8.96 -7.34
N LEU A 123 -9.09 -8.63 -6.62
CA LEU A 123 -10.43 -8.59 -7.20
C LEU A 123 -10.57 -7.37 -8.12
N ALA A 124 -11.05 -7.62 -9.33
CA ALA A 124 -11.34 -6.60 -10.33
C ALA A 124 -12.74 -6.85 -10.93
N PRO A 125 -13.47 -5.80 -11.35
CA PRO A 125 -14.70 -5.98 -12.10
C PRO A 125 -14.42 -6.60 -13.48
N MET A 126 -15.41 -7.24 -14.10
CA MET A 126 -15.26 -7.83 -15.44
C MET A 126 -14.96 -6.79 -16.55
N THR A 127 -15.20 -5.51 -16.28
CA THR A 127 -14.83 -4.40 -17.19
C THR A 127 -13.35 -4.07 -17.16
N ASP A 128 -12.59 -4.63 -16.21
CA ASP A 128 -11.13 -4.47 -16.16
C ASP A 128 -10.51 -5.21 -17.34
N SER A 129 -9.63 -4.53 -18.09
CA SER A 129 -9.04 -5.09 -19.30
C SER A 129 -7.94 -6.13 -19.02
N ARG A 130 -7.53 -6.30 -17.77
CA ARG A 130 -6.52 -7.30 -17.38
C ARG A 130 -7.12 -8.70 -17.50
N GLU A 131 -6.32 -9.62 -18.01
CA GLU A 131 -6.72 -11.03 -18.10
C GLU A 131 -7.03 -11.59 -16.70
N ALA A 132 -8.04 -12.46 -16.64
CA ALA A 132 -8.38 -13.15 -15.41
C ALA A 132 -7.18 -13.97 -14.91
N TYR A 133 -6.92 -13.91 -13.61
CA TYR A 133 -5.79 -14.60 -13.01
C TYR A 133 -5.94 -16.11 -13.15
N ASN A 134 -4.94 -16.76 -13.76
CA ASN A 134 -4.86 -18.22 -13.87
C ASN A 134 -3.71 -18.74 -12.98
N PRO A 135 -4.01 -19.40 -11.84
CA PRO A 135 -3.00 -19.92 -10.92
C PRO A 135 -2.00 -20.87 -11.58
N ALA A 136 -2.48 -21.80 -12.42
CA ALA A 136 -1.60 -22.78 -13.07
C ALA A 136 -0.61 -22.09 -14.01
N ALA A 137 -1.07 -21.10 -14.80
CA ALA A 137 -0.18 -20.34 -15.69
C ALA A 137 0.84 -19.48 -14.92
N ALA A 138 0.45 -18.95 -13.75
CA ALA A 138 1.36 -18.19 -12.89
C ALA A 138 2.45 -19.07 -12.26
N ASP A 139 2.11 -20.28 -11.81
CA ASP A 139 3.06 -21.24 -11.22
C ASP A 139 4.11 -21.72 -12.25
N PHE A 140 3.70 -21.97 -13.50
CA PHE A 140 4.66 -22.34 -14.56
C PHE A 140 5.55 -21.16 -15.00
N ALA A 141 5.06 -19.92 -14.91
CA ALA A 141 5.88 -18.74 -15.19
C ALA A 141 6.96 -18.50 -14.12
N GLU A 142 6.72 -18.92 -12.87
CA GLU A 142 7.68 -18.83 -11.77
C GLU A 142 8.88 -19.79 -11.94
N VAL A 143 8.67 -20.95 -12.57
CA VAL A 143 9.72 -21.94 -12.83
C VAL A 143 10.62 -21.56 -14.01
N GLY A 144 10.09 -20.86 -15.02
CA GLY A 144 10.84 -20.45 -16.21
C GLY A 144 11.76 -19.25 -16.04
N ALA A 145 11.67 -18.53 -14.92
CA ALA A 145 12.47 -17.33 -14.63
C ALA A 145 13.76 -17.62 -13.83
N ASN A 146 14.01 -18.89 -13.47
CA ASN A 146 15.19 -19.36 -12.72
C ASN A 146 16.14 -20.23 -13.57
N GLY A 147 16.09 -20.11 -14.90
CA GLY A 147 16.95 -20.83 -15.86
C GLY A 147 17.94 -19.92 -16.55
#